data_AF-A0A9E1SPX9-F1
#
_entry.id   AF-A0A9E1SPX9-F1
#
_cell.length_a   1.000
_cell.length_b   1.000
_cell.length_c   1.000
_cell.angle_alpha   90.00
_cell.angle_beta   90.00
_cell.angle_gamma   90.00
#
_symmetry.space_group_name_H-M   'P 1'
#
loop_
_entity.id
_entity.type
_entity.pdbx_description
1 polymer ?
#
loop_
_entity_poly.entity_id
_entity_poly.type
_entity_poly.pdbx_seq_one_letter_code
_entity_poly.pdbx_strand_id
1 'polypeptide(L)'
;MNRMARKIIFLMMLVGLSTSVSGCANSLQKCSALVGTVGYNLCLAEHGNRKAQYEVGLSAYEAKDMEATIKWLEKAAKPNEGVKMVYMPAVDGQSYGTIKSLPRNGHPGYREAQALLAHIYAEGIGVERDEIKASHYRMLSFGIRK
;
A
#
# COMPACT_ATOMS: atom_id res chain seq x y z
N MET A 1 32.96 10.91 49.16
CA MET A 1 32.39 10.55 47.84
C MET A 1 31.85 11.81 47.17
N ASN A 2 32.59 12.37 46.20
CA ASN A 2 32.39 13.72 45.68
C ASN A 2 31.19 13.85 44.73
N ARG A 3 30.44 14.96 44.88
CA ARG A 3 29.29 15.39 44.04
C ARG A 3 29.56 15.33 42.52
N MET A 4 30.82 15.44 42.10
CA MET A 4 31.26 15.33 40.70
C MET A 4 31.10 13.91 40.12
N ALA A 5 31.33 12.86 40.92
CA ALA A 5 31.25 11.47 40.43
C ALA A 5 29.80 11.03 40.15
N ARG A 6 28.82 11.55 40.91
CA ARG A 6 27.38 11.32 40.67
C ARG A 6 26.87 11.97 39.38
N LYS A 7 27.43 13.11 38.97
CA LYS A 7 27.01 13.81 37.74
C LYS A 7 27.53 13.12 36.47
N ILE A 8 28.74 12.55 36.52
CA ILE A 8 29.33 11.82 35.38
C ILE A 8 28.57 10.51 35.11
N ILE A 9 28.17 9.80 36.17
CA ILE A 9 27.35 8.57 36.04
C ILE A 9 25.96 8.89 35.46
N PHE A 10 25.36 10.02 35.83
CA PHE A 10 24.06 10.44 35.28
C PHE A 10 24.14 10.89 33.81
N LEU A 11 25.25 11.49 33.39
CA LEU A 11 25.46 11.90 31.99
C LEU A 11 25.73 10.71 31.06
N MET A 12 26.29 9.60 31.57
CA MET A 12 26.51 8.38 30.79
C MET A 12 25.24 7.53 30.57
N MET A 13 24.18 7.72 31.36
CA MET A 13 22.89 7.03 31.11
C MET A 13 22.01 7.73 30.07
N LEU A 14 22.28 9.00 29.73
CA LEU A 14 21.48 9.78 28.78
C LEU A 14 21.91 9.63 27.30
N VAL A 15 23.01 8.92 27.04
CA VAL A 15 23.52 8.65 25.67
C VAL A 15 23.18 7.22 25.20
N GLY A 16 22.43 6.45 25.99
CA GLY A 16 22.17 5.02 25.76
C GLY A 16 20.83 4.65 25.11
N LEU A 17 20.06 5.58 24.56
CA LEU A 17 18.87 5.27 23.74
C LEU A 17 18.95 5.93 22.36
N SER A 18 20.02 5.61 21.63
CA SER A 18 20.03 5.68 20.17
C SER A 18 19.49 4.38 19.58
N THR A 19 18.29 3.94 19.96
CA THR A 19 17.57 2.88 19.23
C THR A 19 16.53 3.51 18.32
N SER A 20 17.06 3.99 17.19
CA SER A 20 16.45 3.90 15.87
C SER A 20 14.92 3.98 15.82
N VAL A 21 14.38 5.19 15.67
CA VAL A 21 13.05 5.38 15.06
C VAL A 21 13.15 4.93 13.60
N SER A 22 12.98 3.62 13.37
CA SER A 22 12.99 3.01 12.04
C SER A 22 11.89 1.94 11.93
N GLY A 23 10.72 2.26 12.48
CA GLY A 23 9.54 1.37 12.46
C GLY A 23 9.08 0.98 11.06
N CYS A 24 9.36 1.79 10.03
CA CYS A 24 8.99 1.48 8.64
C CYS A 24 10.11 0.79 7.84
N ALA A 25 11.39 1.00 8.20
CA ALA A 25 12.51 0.41 7.47
C ALA A 25 12.77 -1.05 7.90
N ASN A 26 12.60 -1.36 9.19
CA ASN A 26 12.81 -2.70 9.74
C ASN A 26 11.74 -3.72 9.33
N SER A 27 10.58 -3.28 8.83
CA SER A 27 9.46 -4.16 8.48
C SER A 27 9.55 -4.65 7.03
N LEU A 28 9.86 -3.77 6.08
CA LEU A 28 10.15 -4.14 4.68
C LEU A 28 11.42 -4.99 4.53
N GLN A 29 12.43 -4.76 5.38
CA GLN A 29 13.66 -5.57 5.42
C GLN A 29 13.40 -7.03 5.84
N LYS A 30 12.23 -7.34 6.43
CA LYS A 30 11.80 -8.73 6.68
C LYS A 30 11.17 -9.37 5.45
N CYS A 31 10.48 -8.61 4.60
CA CYS A 31 9.87 -9.17 3.38
C CYS A 31 10.94 -9.62 2.37
N SER A 32 12.10 -8.95 2.29
CA SER A 32 13.18 -9.37 1.37
C SER A 32 13.72 -10.77 1.67
N ALA A 33 13.56 -11.27 2.89
CA ALA A 33 13.92 -12.65 3.25
C ALA A 33 12.99 -13.71 2.62
N LEU A 34 11.82 -13.31 2.11
CA LEU A 34 10.82 -14.21 1.53
C LEU A 34 10.81 -14.22 0.00
N VAL A 35 11.69 -13.47 -0.66
CA VAL A 35 11.72 -13.32 -2.14
C VAL A 35 11.70 -14.70 -2.82
N GLY A 36 10.78 -14.86 -3.78
CA GLY A 36 10.59 -16.11 -4.52
C GLY A 36 9.59 -17.09 -3.89
N THR A 37 9.01 -16.76 -2.73
CA THR A 37 7.97 -17.58 -2.07
C THR A 37 6.60 -16.95 -2.16
N VAL A 38 5.54 -17.74 -1.95
CA VAL A 38 4.16 -17.25 -1.83
C VAL A 38 4.03 -16.23 -0.67
N GLY A 39 4.81 -16.43 0.40
CA GLY A 39 4.85 -15.52 1.55
C GLY A 39 5.36 -14.12 1.22
N TYR A 40 6.12 -13.96 0.13
CA TYR A 40 6.61 -12.64 -0.30
C TYR A 40 5.47 -11.69 -0.64
N ASN A 41 4.51 -12.14 -1.46
CA ASN A 41 3.38 -11.33 -1.88
C ASN A 41 2.47 -10.99 -0.70
N LEU A 42 2.24 -11.94 0.21
CA LEU A 42 1.47 -11.68 1.42
C LEU A 42 2.15 -10.63 2.31
N CYS A 43 3.47 -10.75 2.53
CA CYS A 43 4.24 -9.76 3.30
C CYS A 43 4.14 -8.36 2.67
N LEU A 44 4.31 -8.25 1.35
CA LEU A 44 4.17 -6.98 0.64
C LEU A 44 2.74 -6.41 0.77
N ALA A 45 1.72 -7.26 0.66
CA ALA A 45 0.32 -6.87 0.77
C ALA A 45 -0.01 -6.31 2.17
N GLU A 46 0.50 -6.94 3.22
CA GLU A 46 0.41 -6.47 4.60
C GLU A 46 1.06 -5.10 4.81
N HIS A 47 2.17 -4.84 4.11
CA HIS A 47 2.89 -3.57 4.15
C HIS A 47 2.35 -2.51 3.17
N GLY A 48 1.14 -2.71 2.64
CA GLY A 48 0.47 -1.69 1.83
C GLY A 48 0.88 -1.67 0.36
N ASN A 49 1.62 -2.67 -0.12
CA ASN A 49 1.85 -2.82 -1.55
C ASN A 49 0.54 -3.20 -2.23
N ARG A 50 -0.01 -2.26 -2.98
CA ARG A 50 -1.33 -2.36 -3.60
C ARG A 50 -1.43 -3.43 -4.68
N LYS A 51 -0.36 -3.59 -5.47
CA LYS A 51 -0.30 -4.66 -6.48
C LYS A 51 -0.35 -6.01 -5.77
N ALA A 52 0.43 -6.17 -4.70
CA ALA A 52 0.42 -7.40 -3.92
C ALA A 52 -0.93 -7.63 -3.23
N GLN A 53 -1.60 -6.60 -2.70
CA GLN A 53 -2.95 -6.72 -2.15
C GLN A 53 -3.95 -7.20 -3.20
N TYR A 54 -3.87 -6.67 -4.43
CA TYR A 54 -4.70 -7.14 -5.54
C TYR A 54 -4.39 -8.59 -5.92
N GLU A 55 -3.11 -8.98 -6.03
CA GLU A 55 -2.70 -10.35 -6.35
C GLU A 55 -3.12 -11.36 -5.28
N VAL A 56 -2.98 -11.00 -4.00
CA VAL A 56 -3.47 -11.83 -2.88
C VAL A 56 -5.00 -11.95 -2.92
N GLY A 57 -5.72 -10.86 -3.24
CA GLY A 57 -7.17 -10.89 -3.44
C GLY A 57 -7.59 -11.77 -4.63
N LEU A 58 -6.84 -11.76 -5.73
CA LEU A 58 -7.10 -12.60 -6.89
C LEU A 58 -6.86 -14.09 -6.58
N SER A 59 -5.78 -14.40 -5.86
CA SER A 59 -5.51 -15.77 -5.41
C SER A 59 -6.59 -16.28 -4.46
N ALA A 60 -7.10 -15.42 -3.56
CA ALA A 60 -8.25 -15.77 -2.72
C ALA A 60 -9.53 -16.01 -3.54
N TYR A 61 -9.75 -15.22 -4.59
CA TYR A 61 -10.90 -15.38 -5.49
C TYR A 61 -10.85 -16.72 -6.24
N GLU A 62 -9.68 -17.10 -6.75
CA GLU A 62 -9.43 -18.40 -7.37
C GLU A 62 -9.65 -19.56 -6.37
N ALA A 63 -9.23 -19.37 -5.11
CA ALA A 63 -9.48 -20.29 -4.02
C ALA A 63 -10.93 -20.29 -3.52
N LYS A 64 -11.80 -19.43 -4.07
CA LYS A 64 -13.20 -19.21 -3.64
C LYS A 64 -13.35 -18.75 -2.19
N ASP A 65 -12.29 -18.20 -1.59
CA ASP A 65 -12.34 -17.53 -0.30
C ASP A 65 -12.81 -16.09 -0.51
N MET A 66 -14.13 -15.92 -0.54
CA MET A 66 -14.75 -14.63 -0.85
C MET A 66 -14.57 -13.59 0.26
N GLU A 67 -14.45 -14.03 1.52
CA GLU A 67 -14.16 -13.13 2.63
C GLU A 67 -12.76 -12.52 2.47
N ALA A 68 -11.74 -13.34 2.23
CA ALA A 68 -10.39 -12.86 1.98
C ALA A 68 -10.30 -12.05 0.68
N THR A 69 -11.04 -12.45 -0.36
CA THR A 69 -11.14 -11.71 -1.62
C THR A 69 -11.60 -10.28 -1.39
N ILE A 70 -12.77 -10.08 -0.78
CA ILE A 70 -13.32 -8.75 -0.53
C ILE A 70 -12.36 -7.94 0.33
N LYS A 71 -11.85 -8.54 1.42
CA LYS A 71 -10.93 -7.86 2.35
C LYS A 71 -9.68 -7.32 1.65
N TRP A 72 -9.03 -8.11 0.80
CA TRP A 72 -7.80 -7.71 0.14
C TRP A 72 -8.04 -6.75 -1.03
N LEU A 73 -9.12 -6.96 -1.79
CA LEU A 73 -9.49 -6.06 -2.86
C LEU A 73 -9.92 -4.69 -2.33
N GLU A 74 -10.64 -4.60 -1.21
CA GLU A 74 -11.01 -3.33 -0.60
C GLU A 74 -9.79 -2.53 -0.14
N LYS A 75 -8.81 -3.22 0.48
CA LYS A 75 -7.51 -2.60 0.81
C LYS A 75 -6.81 -2.08 -0.44
N ALA A 76 -6.81 -2.88 -1.52
CA ALA A 76 -6.20 -2.50 -2.78
C ALA A 76 -6.96 -1.34 -3.47
N ALA A 77 -8.28 -1.24 -3.30
CA ALA A 77 -9.15 -0.24 -3.91
C ALA A 77 -9.20 1.10 -3.15
N LYS A 78 -8.64 1.15 -1.92
CA LYS A 78 -8.65 2.35 -1.08
C LYS A 78 -7.77 3.46 -1.69
N PRO A 79 -8.28 4.70 -1.88
CA PRO A 79 -7.48 5.81 -2.36
C PRO A 79 -6.33 6.07 -1.38
N ASN A 80 -5.12 6.31 -1.90
CA ASN A 80 -4.02 6.73 -1.04
C ASN A 80 -3.97 8.26 -1.00
N GLU A 81 -3.89 8.82 0.20
CA GLU A 81 -3.57 10.23 0.39
C GLU A 81 -2.08 10.40 0.11
N GLY A 82 -1.74 10.75 -1.12
CA GLY A 82 -0.35 10.94 -1.48
C GLY A 82 -0.12 11.17 -2.96
N VAL A 83 0.94 11.93 -3.24
CA VAL A 83 1.36 12.28 -4.59
C VAL A 83 2.70 11.61 -4.88
N LYS A 84 2.79 10.91 -6.00
CA LYS A 84 4.04 10.37 -6.54
C LYS A 84 4.65 11.46 -7.44
N MET A 85 5.88 11.84 -7.14
CA MET A 85 6.66 12.70 -8.02
C MET A 85 7.29 11.84 -9.12
N VAL A 86 7.02 12.17 -10.38
CA VAL A 86 7.58 11.48 -11.55
C VAL A 86 8.38 12.49 -12.35
N TYR A 87 9.65 12.18 -12.62
CA TYR A 87 10.45 12.94 -13.55
C TYR A 87 10.02 12.61 -14.98
N MET A 88 9.67 13.65 -15.73
CA MET A 88 9.42 13.59 -17.17
C MET A 88 10.64 14.20 -17.87
N PRO A 89 11.34 13.43 -18.74
CA PRO A 89 12.47 13.96 -19.49
C PRO A 89 12.02 15.13 -20.38
N ALA A 90 12.96 16.03 -20.69
CA ALA A 90 12.71 17.13 -21.61
C ALA A 90 12.20 16.60 -22.96
N VAL A 91 11.12 17.18 -23.47
CA VAL A 91 10.58 16.91 -24.81
C VAL A 91 10.65 18.18 -25.64
N ASP A 92 10.88 18.03 -26.95
CA ASP A 92 11.05 19.05 -27.99
C ASP A 92 11.02 20.52 -27.53
N GLY A 93 12.20 21.15 -27.55
CA GLY A 93 12.37 22.57 -27.24
C GLY A 93 12.50 22.90 -25.75
N GLN A 94 12.35 21.92 -24.85
CA GLN A 94 12.62 22.11 -23.43
C GLN A 94 14.11 21.98 -23.09
N SER A 95 14.62 22.90 -22.27
CA SER A 95 16.00 22.88 -21.79
C SER A 95 16.23 21.92 -20.61
N TYR A 96 15.16 21.53 -19.89
CA TYR A 96 15.22 20.60 -18.76
C TYR A 96 13.92 19.81 -18.61
N GLY A 97 14.03 18.59 -18.07
CA GLY A 97 12.88 17.76 -17.74
C GLY A 97 12.12 18.26 -16.50
N THR A 98 10.84 17.92 -16.39
CA THR A 98 9.95 18.43 -15.33
C THR A 98 9.62 17.34 -14.31
N ILE A 99 9.25 17.73 -13.09
CA ILE A 99 8.73 16.78 -12.10
C ILE A 99 7.22 16.99 -11.99
N LYS A 100 6.44 15.97 -12.38
CA LYS A 100 4.98 15.97 -12.27
C LYS A 100 4.55 15.21 -11.04
N SER A 101 3.61 15.80 -10.30
CA SER A 101 2.95 15.14 -9.20
C SER A 101 1.74 14.35 -9.75
N LEU A 102 1.76 13.02 -9.58
CA LEU A 102 0.67 12.13 -9.98
C LEU A 102 0.03 11.53 -8.73
N PRO A 103 -1.30 11.43 -8.65
CA PRO A 103 -1.93 10.72 -7.54
C PRO A 103 -1.41 9.27 -7.51
N ARG A 104 -1.03 8.78 -6.32
CA ARG A 104 -0.57 7.38 -6.14
C ARG A 104 -1.60 6.33 -6.59
N ASN A 105 -2.83 6.77 -6.85
CA ASN A 105 -3.89 6.01 -7.49
C ASN A 105 -3.51 5.43 -8.86
N GLY A 106 -2.41 5.86 -9.50
CA GLY A 106 -1.88 5.24 -10.72
C GLY A 106 -1.07 3.94 -10.57
N HIS A 107 -0.85 3.41 -9.35
CA HIS A 107 -0.18 2.10 -9.20
C HIS A 107 -1.06 0.93 -9.66
N PRO A 108 -0.49 -0.09 -10.33
CA PRO A 108 -1.18 -1.33 -10.69
C PRO A 108 -1.90 -1.97 -9.50
N GLY A 109 -3.03 -2.61 -9.78
CA GLY A 109 -3.89 -3.29 -8.81
C GLY A 109 -5.00 -2.43 -8.20
N TYR A 110 -4.98 -1.12 -8.36
CA TYR A 110 -6.00 -0.23 -7.76
C TYR A 110 -7.28 -0.11 -8.56
N ARG A 111 -7.15 0.25 -9.84
CA ARG A 111 -8.32 0.35 -10.72
C ARG A 111 -8.86 -1.04 -11.02
N GLU A 112 -7.97 -2.03 -11.05
CA GLU A 112 -8.24 -3.44 -11.21
C GLU A 112 -9.02 -4.00 -10.01
N ALA A 113 -8.61 -3.67 -8.78
CA ALA A 113 -9.38 -4.05 -7.59
C ALA A 113 -10.77 -3.38 -7.57
N GLN A 114 -10.87 -2.10 -7.94
CA GLN A 114 -12.15 -1.41 -8.04
C GLN A 114 -13.06 -2.02 -9.10
N ALA A 115 -12.51 -2.36 -10.29
CA ALA A 115 -13.27 -3.01 -11.34
C ALA A 115 -13.77 -4.40 -10.91
N LEU A 116 -12.92 -5.18 -10.25
CA LEU A 116 -13.27 -6.52 -9.77
C LEU A 116 -14.32 -6.47 -8.65
N LEU A 117 -14.18 -5.57 -7.67
CA LEU A 117 -15.22 -5.35 -6.65
C LEU A 117 -16.55 -4.92 -7.28
N ALA A 118 -16.52 -4.06 -8.29
CA ALA A 118 -17.74 -3.66 -8.99
C ALA A 118 -18.43 -4.84 -9.66
N HIS A 119 -17.67 -5.74 -10.28
CA HIS A 119 -18.18 -6.95 -10.90
C HIS A 119 -18.74 -7.95 -9.86
N ILE A 120 -18.01 -8.20 -8.77
CA ILE A 120 -18.43 -9.09 -7.69
C ILE A 120 -19.79 -8.67 -7.13
N TYR A 121 -19.95 -7.38 -6.82
CA TYR A 121 -21.22 -6.88 -6.25
C TYR A 121 -22.35 -6.77 -7.28
N ALA A 122 -22.06 -6.51 -8.56
CA ALA A 122 -23.09 -6.46 -9.61
C ALA A 122 -23.70 -7.83 -9.87
N GLU A 123 -22.87 -8.87 -9.89
CA GLU A 123 -23.29 -10.25 -10.18
C GLU A 123 -23.66 -11.04 -8.92
N GLY A 124 -23.32 -10.55 -7.73
CA GLY A 124 -23.52 -11.30 -6.47
C GLY A 124 -22.62 -12.54 -6.37
N ILE A 125 -21.36 -12.44 -6.83
CA ILE A 125 -20.43 -13.57 -6.82
C ILE A 125 -19.97 -13.80 -5.38
N GLY A 126 -20.52 -14.82 -4.72
CA GLY A 126 -20.13 -15.18 -3.35
C GLY A 126 -20.51 -14.16 -2.27
N VAL A 127 -21.28 -13.15 -2.64
CA VAL A 127 -21.87 -12.12 -1.77
C VAL A 127 -23.28 -11.80 -2.27
N GLU A 128 -24.09 -11.16 -1.45
CA GLU A 128 -25.38 -10.63 -1.94
C GLU A 128 -25.13 -9.55 -3.01
N ARG A 129 -25.95 -9.57 -4.07
CA ARG A 129 -25.91 -8.54 -5.12
C ARG A 129 -26.20 -7.17 -4.51
N ASP A 130 -25.32 -6.21 -4.79
CA ASP A 130 -25.40 -4.85 -4.25
C ASP A 130 -25.03 -3.83 -5.34
N GLU A 131 -26.06 -3.33 -6.03
CA GLU A 131 -25.89 -2.36 -7.13
C GLU A 131 -25.31 -1.02 -6.68
N ILE A 132 -25.53 -0.65 -5.41
CA ILE A 132 -25.02 0.61 -4.87
C ILE A 132 -23.51 0.51 -4.72
N LYS A 133 -23.00 -0.58 -4.12
CA LYS A 133 -21.56 -0.85 -4.04
C LYS A 133 -20.94 -1.05 -5.41
N ALA A 134 -21.61 -1.79 -6.30
CA ALA A 134 -21.13 -1.99 -7.66
C ALA A 134 -20.93 -0.66 -8.39
N SER A 135 -21.93 0.21 -8.34
CA SER A 135 -21.87 1.55 -8.96
C SER A 135 -20.81 2.42 -8.31
N HIS A 136 -20.67 2.38 -6.99
CA HIS A 136 -19.63 3.11 -6.27
C HIS A 136 -18.22 2.72 -6.75
N TYR A 137 -17.89 1.44 -6.75
CA TYR A 137 -16.57 0.97 -7.19
C TYR A 137 -16.35 1.20 -8.69
N ARG A 138 -17.39 1.09 -9.52
CA ARG A 138 -17.34 1.42 -10.95
C ARG A 138 -16.96 2.89 -11.17
N MET A 139 -17.59 3.82 -10.45
CA MET A 139 -17.25 5.25 -10.52
C MET A 139 -15.80 5.52 -10.11
N LEU A 140 -15.33 4.86 -9.04
CA LEU A 140 -13.94 4.96 -8.59
C LEU A 140 -12.95 4.45 -9.64
N SER A 141 -13.25 3.32 -10.29
CA SER A 141 -12.40 2.71 -11.32
C SER A 141 -12.20 3.61 -12.53
N PHE A 142 -13.20 4.42 -12.90
CA PHE A 142 -13.07 5.43 -13.96
C PHE A 142 -12.41 6.73 -13.49
N GLY A 143 -12.19 6.90 -12.19
CA GLY A 143 -11.58 8.11 -11.63
C GLY A 143 -12.53 9.30 -11.55
N ILE A 144 -13.85 9.05 -11.61
CA ILE A 144 -14.87 10.07 -11.47
C ILE A 144 -15.01 10.38 -9.98
N ARG A 145 -14.52 11.54 -9.54
CA ARG A 145 -14.77 12.07 -8.19
C ARG A 145 -15.97 13.00 -8.27
N LYS A 146 -16.93 12.85 -7.35
CA LYS A 146 -18.00 13.86 -7.15
C LYS A 146 -17.40 15.15 -6.60
#